data_AF-A0A7L5SQY6-F1
#
_entry.id   AF-A0A7L5SQY6-F1
#
_cell.length_a   1.000
_cell.length_b   1.000
_cell.length_c   1.000
_cell.angle_alpha   90.00
_cell.angle_beta   90.00
_cell.angle_gamma   90.00
#
_symmetry.space_group_name_H-M   'P 1'
#
loop_
_entity.id
_entity.type
_entity.pdbx_description
1 polymer ?
#
loop_
_entity_poly.entity_id
_entity_poly.type
_entity_poly.pdbx_seq_one_letter_code
_entity_poly.pdbx_strand_id
1 'polypeptide(L)'
;MPKSNRPFAEVDEPALAVRSERLSLLAVAGARAYRVPVPVAVYDVSGLGCRFLVHSQFPVHAMAFHPALPLLAVGTGRYDGGYFFEGELLLLRLETGETRSLIEHEIGRQVLGLEWLDEEALQVLMAPPDDWQDERARVEGHVAVVRRGNWDAVPARSLTGLDLAGPRVPAPRPDGREDARRVLAEVSASWRVQRTGRVGDL
;
A
#
# COMPACT_ATOMS: atom_id res chain seq x y z
N MET A 1 -8.57 -9.84 24.86
CA MET A 1 -7.44 -8.91 25.05
C MET A 1 -7.98 -7.50 24.88
N PRO A 2 -7.79 -6.57 25.83
CA PRO A 2 -8.31 -5.22 25.66
C PRO A 2 -7.55 -4.56 24.51
N LYS A 3 -8.28 -4.12 23.48
CA LYS A 3 -7.72 -3.25 22.44
C LYS A 3 -7.20 -2.00 23.15
N SER A 4 -5.91 -1.73 23.05
CA SER A 4 -5.37 -0.48 23.57
C SER A 4 -6.18 0.66 22.95
N ASN A 5 -6.65 1.61 23.77
CA ASN A 5 -7.48 2.74 23.30
C ASN A 5 -6.64 3.80 22.55
N ARG A 6 -5.51 3.39 21.96
CA ARG A 6 -4.56 4.25 21.28
C ARG A 6 -4.82 4.16 19.77
N PRO A 7 -4.98 5.28 19.07
CA PRO A 7 -5.08 5.28 17.62
C PRO A 7 -3.92 4.50 16.99
N PHE A 8 -4.24 3.72 15.95
CA PHE A 8 -3.28 2.97 15.13
C PHE A 8 -2.56 1.80 15.81
N ALA A 9 -3.10 1.26 16.90
CA ALA A 9 -2.49 0.13 17.62
C ALA A 9 -2.36 -1.14 16.76
N GLU A 10 -3.13 -1.27 15.69
CA GLU A 10 -3.13 -2.44 14.81
C GLU A 10 -1.88 -2.55 13.92
N VAL A 11 -1.16 -1.44 13.69
CA VAL A 11 0.02 -1.41 12.80
C VAL A 11 1.36 -1.34 13.54
N ASP A 12 1.32 -1.20 14.86
CA ASP A 12 2.49 -1.02 15.74
C ASP A 12 3.40 0.14 15.28
N GLU A 13 4.48 -0.15 14.55
CA GLU A 13 5.34 0.88 13.96
C GLU A 13 4.88 1.25 12.53
N PRO A 14 4.41 2.48 12.26
CA PRO A 14 3.95 2.88 10.93
C PRO A 14 5.12 3.08 9.97
N ALA A 15 5.09 2.39 8.82
CA ALA A 15 6.10 2.49 7.76
C ALA A 15 5.63 3.28 6.54
N LEU A 16 4.32 3.30 6.29
CA LEU A 16 3.73 4.06 5.18
C LEU A 16 2.31 4.47 5.56
N ALA A 17 1.89 5.68 5.19
CA ALA A 17 0.54 6.16 5.40
C ALA A 17 0.07 7.01 4.21
N VAL A 18 -1.14 6.74 3.71
CA VAL A 18 -1.77 7.49 2.63
C VAL A 18 -3.21 7.84 3.00
N ARG A 19 -3.66 9.04 2.61
CA ARG A 19 -5.02 9.52 2.87
C ARG A 19 -5.84 9.55 1.60
N SER A 20 -7.14 9.38 1.75
CA SER A 20 -8.15 9.72 0.75
C SER A 20 -9.13 10.70 1.36
N GLU A 21 -9.06 11.96 0.93
CA GLU A 21 -10.01 13.00 1.35
C GLU A 21 -11.43 12.66 0.90
N ARG A 22 -11.58 12.17 -0.34
CA ARG A 22 -12.87 11.77 -0.92
C ARG A 22 -13.55 10.68 -0.10
N LEU A 23 -12.80 9.65 0.30
CA LEU A 23 -13.35 8.55 1.09
C LEU A 23 -13.35 8.84 2.59
N SER A 24 -12.68 9.93 3.02
CA SER A 24 -12.38 10.21 4.42
C SER A 24 -11.72 9.03 5.14
N LEU A 25 -10.76 8.40 4.44
CA LEU A 25 -10.02 7.23 4.92
C LEU A 25 -8.52 7.49 5.02
N LEU A 26 -7.88 6.79 5.95
CA LEU A 26 -6.44 6.71 6.10
C LEU A 26 -6.01 5.25 6.01
N ALA A 27 -5.18 4.90 5.04
CA ALA A 27 -4.51 3.60 5.00
C ALA A 27 -3.13 3.72 5.63
N VAL A 28 -2.77 2.78 6.50
CA VAL A 28 -1.48 2.72 7.19
C VAL A 28 -0.93 1.31 7.09
N ALA A 29 0.31 1.19 6.64
CA ALA A 29 1.06 -0.05 6.69
C ALA A 29 2.06 0.00 7.84
N GLY A 30 2.18 -1.11 8.57
CA GLY A 30 3.19 -1.31 9.60
C GLY A 30 4.57 -1.58 9.01
N ALA A 31 5.59 -1.51 9.85
CA ALA A 31 6.92 -1.99 9.56
C ALA A 31 6.96 -3.52 9.65
N ARG A 32 7.83 -4.16 8.87
CA ARG A 32 8.02 -5.60 8.97
C ARG A 32 8.82 -5.95 10.23
N ALA A 33 8.19 -6.67 11.15
CA ALA A 33 8.90 -7.44 12.15
C ALA A 33 9.35 -8.81 11.60
N TYR A 34 10.46 -9.35 12.10
CA TYR A 34 11.03 -10.60 11.60
C TYR A 34 10.01 -11.75 11.61
N ARG A 35 9.76 -12.36 10.44
CA ARG A 35 8.80 -13.46 10.21
C ARG A 35 7.33 -13.18 10.58
N VAL A 36 6.95 -11.91 10.76
CA VAL A 36 5.55 -11.52 10.98
C VAL A 36 4.98 -10.90 9.69
N PRO A 37 3.78 -11.30 9.24
CA PRO A 37 3.08 -10.61 8.17
C PRO A 37 2.90 -9.11 8.48
N VAL A 38 3.02 -8.27 7.46
CA VAL A 38 2.98 -6.81 7.61
C VAL A 38 1.54 -6.35 7.65
N PRO A 39 1.07 -5.71 8.72
CA PRO A 39 -0.30 -5.24 8.81
C PRO A 39 -0.52 -4.04 7.89
N VAL A 40 -1.64 -4.03 7.19
CA VAL A 40 -2.19 -2.87 6.48
C VAL A 40 -3.58 -2.61 7.02
N ALA A 41 -3.73 -1.49 7.70
CA ALA A 41 -4.98 -1.08 8.33
C ALA A 41 -5.58 0.13 7.62
N VAL A 42 -6.90 0.13 7.47
CA VAL A 42 -7.66 1.26 6.92
C VAL A 42 -8.55 1.82 8.01
N TYR A 43 -8.39 3.12 8.29
CA TYR A 43 -9.07 3.84 9.35
C TYR A 43 -10.05 4.85 8.77
N ASP A 44 -11.17 5.03 9.46
CA ASP A 44 -12.01 6.21 9.31
C ASP A 44 -11.31 7.44 9.90
N VAL A 45 -11.21 8.54 9.15
CA VAL A 45 -10.50 9.75 9.63
C VAL A 45 -11.28 10.47 10.75
N SER A 46 -12.61 10.39 10.76
CA SER A 46 -13.46 11.10 11.74
C SER A 46 -13.46 10.45 13.12
N GLY A 47 -13.28 9.12 13.19
CA GLY A 47 -13.31 8.35 14.43
C GLY A 47 -12.00 7.65 14.78
N LEU A 48 -11.06 7.56 13.84
CA LEU A 48 -9.85 6.73 13.91
C LEU A 48 -10.16 5.25 14.22
N GLY A 49 -11.38 4.82 13.88
CA GLY A 49 -11.78 3.42 13.97
C GLY A 49 -11.20 2.63 12.81
N CYS A 50 -10.49 1.54 13.12
CA CYS A 50 -10.03 0.59 12.12
C CYS A 50 -11.24 -0.11 11.46
N ARG A 51 -11.39 0.08 10.15
CA ARG A 51 -12.41 -0.55 9.31
C ARG A 51 -11.93 -1.89 8.76
N PHE A 52 -10.69 -1.94 8.28
CA PHE A 52 -10.09 -3.15 7.71
C PHE A 52 -8.67 -3.34 8.23
N LEU A 53 -8.30 -4.59 8.45
CA LEU A 53 -6.94 -5.01 8.77
C LEU A 53 -6.61 -6.23 7.92
N VAL A 54 -5.66 -6.05 7.00
CA VAL A 54 -5.15 -7.12 6.14
C VAL A 54 -3.67 -7.32 6.38
N HIS A 55 -3.14 -8.47 5.99
CA HIS A 55 -1.74 -8.81 6.23
C HIS A 55 -1.06 -9.14 4.91
N SER A 56 0.01 -8.40 4.61
CA SER A 56 0.89 -8.66 3.48
C SER A 56 2.01 -9.64 3.90
N GLN A 57 2.43 -10.51 3.00
CA GLN A 57 3.59 -11.39 3.24
C GLN A 57 4.92 -10.62 3.18
N PHE A 58 4.93 -9.48 2.51
CA PHE A 58 6.10 -8.66 2.24
C PHE A 58 5.98 -7.25 2.83
N PRO A 59 7.11 -6.54 3.06
CA PRO A 59 7.10 -5.10 3.32
C PRO A 59 6.28 -4.35 2.28
N VAL A 60 5.50 -3.38 2.74
CA VAL A 60 4.71 -2.51 1.87
C VAL A 60 5.57 -1.30 1.49
N HIS A 61 5.67 -1.03 0.18
CA HIS A 61 6.43 0.11 -0.36
C HIS A 61 5.52 1.19 -0.93
N ALA A 62 4.31 0.82 -1.36
CA ALA A 62 3.38 1.74 -1.98
C ALA A 62 1.93 1.43 -1.63
N MET A 63 1.11 2.48 -1.53
CA MET A 63 -0.34 2.39 -1.37
C MET A 63 -1.00 3.51 -2.15
N ALA A 64 -2.10 3.22 -2.85
CA ALA A 64 -2.82 4.23 -3.63
C ALA A 64 -4.33 3.96 -3.63
N PHE A 65 -5.11 4.91 -3.10
CA PHE A 65 -6.57 4.85 -3.20
C PHE A 65 -7.02 5.13 -4.62
N HIS A 66 -7.95 4.32 -5.12
CA HIS A 66 -8.53 4.53 -6.44
C HIS A 66 -9.31 5.87 -6.48
N PRO A 67 -9.21 6.65 -7.58
CA PRO A 67 -9.80 7.98 -7.66
C PRO A 67 -11.33 7.98 -7.56
N ALA A 68 -12.03 7.01 -8.17
CA ALA A 68 -13.49 6.89 -8.09
C ALA A 68 -14.02 5.73 -7.22
N LEU A 69 -13.47 4.52 -7.35
CA LEU A 69 -13.94 3.30 -6.68
C LEU A 69 -13.46 3.19 -5.22
N PRO A 70 -14.16 2.42 -4.36
CA PRO A 70 -13.73 2.14 -2.98
C PRO A 70 -12.65 1.04 -2.97
N LEU A 71 -11.52 1.30 -3.62
CA LEU A 71 -10.40 0.37 -3.75
C LEU A 71 -9.10 0.98 -3.23
N LEU A 72 -8.24 0.12 -2.68
CA LEU A 72 -6.86 0.46 -2.32
C LEU A 72 -5.91 -0.52 -3.03
N ALA A 73 -5.02 0.02 -3.87
CA ALA A 73 -3.88 -0.73 -4.39
C ALA A 73 -2.74 -0.71 -3.36
N VAL A 74 -2.09 -1.85 -3.14
CA VAL A 74 -0.98 -2.02 -2.18
C VAL A 74 0.16 -2.75 -2.88
N GLY A 75 1.31 -2.09 -2.98
CA GLY A 75 2.52 -2.60 -3.58
C GLY A 75 3.48 -3.10 -2.51
N THR A 76 3.89 -4.36 -2.63
CA THR A 76 4.69 -5.04 -1.62
C THR A 76 5.91 -5.71 -2.25
N GLY A 77 6.91 -6.04 -1.43
CA GLY A 77 7.99 -6.93 -1.86
C GLY A 77 9.29 -6.78 -1.09
N ARG A 78 10.29 -7.55 -1.50
CA ARG A 78 11.65 -7.51 -0.97
C ARG A 78 12.64 -8.15 -1.94
N TYR A 79 13.91 -7.91 -1.70
CA TYR A 79 14.98 -8.79 -2.19
C TYR A 79 15.07 -10.03 -1.29
N ASP A 80 15.20 -11.21 -1.89
CA ASP A 80 15.31 -12.50 -1.19
C ASP A 80 16.67 -12.69 -0.47
N GLY A 81 17.67 -11.86 -0.82
CA GLY A 81 19.04 -11.95 -0.33
C GLY A 81 19.97 -12.79 -1.22
N GLY A 82 19.44 -13.36 -2.30
CA GLY A 82 20.15 -14.15 -3.29
C GLY A 82 20.20 -13.46 -4.64
N TYR A 83 19.07 -13.41 -5.34
CA TYR A 83 18.99 -12.76 -6.65
C TYR A 83 17.59 -12.23 -7.00
N PHE A 84 16.50 -12.75 -6.42
CA PHE A 84 15.15 -12.36 -6.81
C PHE A 84 14.58 -11.18 -6.03
N PHE A 85 13.79 -10.36 -6.73
CA PHE A 85 12.92 -9.36 -6.12
C PHE A 85 11.47 -9.84 -6.08
N GLU A 86 11.08 -10.45 -4.96
CA GLU A 86 9.75 -11.02 -4.72
C GLU A 86 8.75 -9.95 -4.28
N GLY A 87 7.46 -10.14 -4.54
CA GLY A 87 6.45 -9.22 -4.03
C GLY A 87 5.07 -9.39 -4.64
N GLU A 88 4.13 -8.57 -4.18
CA GLU A 88 2.73 -8.64 -4.60
C GLU A 88 2.21 -7.25 -4.99
N LEU A 89 1.29 -7.23 -5.96
CA LEU A 89 0.37 -6.12 -6.13
C LEU A 89 -1.00 -6.57 -5.62
N LEU A 90 -1.36 -6.11 -4.42
CA LEU A 90 -2.64 -6.41 -3.81
C LEU A 90 -3.67 -5.34 -4.18
N LEU A 91 -4.91 -5.78 -4.42
CA LEU A 91 -6.06 -4.90 -4.55
C LEU A 91 -7.06 -5.22 -3.43
N LEU A 92 -7.26 -4.27 -2.53
CA LEU A 92 -8.17 -4.35 -1.40
C LEU A 92 -9.49 -3.65 -1.73
N ARG A 93 -10.60 -4.36 -1.59
CA ARG A 93 -11.97 -3.82 -1.70
C ARG A 93 -12.41 -3.25 -0.35
N LEU A 94 -12.66 -1.94 -0.30
CA LEU A 94 -12.98 -1.21 0.94
C LEU A 94 -14.45 -1.31 1.35
N GLU A 95 -15.25 -2.08 0.64
CA GLU A 95 -16.62 -2.42 1.03
C GLU A 95 -16.70 -3.74 1.79
N THR A 96 -15.85 -4.71 1.44
CA THR A 96 -15.90 -6.08 1.95
C THR A 96 -14.65 -6.48 2.76
N GLY A 97 -13.54 -5.76 2.58
CA GLY A 97 -12.23 -6.16 3.11
C GLY A 97 -11.54 -7.26 2.30
N GLU A 98 -12.13 -7.71 1.19
CA GLU A 98 -11.54 -8.74 0.33
C GLU A 98 -10.25 -8.22 -0.32
N THR A 99 -9.21 -9.05 -0.31
CA THR A 99 -7.90 -8.74 -0.90
C THR A 99 -7.54 -9.80 -1.91
N ARG A 100 -7.03 -9.35 -3.07
CA ARG A 100 -6.52 -10.25 -4.13
C ARG A 100 -5.16 -9.80 -4.62
N SER A 101 -4.26 -10.76 -4.86
CA SER A 101 -2.99 -10.52 -5.55
C SER A 101 -3.20 -10.56 -7.06
N LEU A 102 -2.69 -9.54 -7.76
CA LEU A 102 -2.93 -9.34 -9.18
C LEU A 102 -1.84 -9.93 -10.08
N ILE A 103 -0.61 -10.11 -9.59
CA ILE A 103 0.51 -10.63 -10.38
C ILE A 103 0.33 -12.13 -10.60
N GLU A 104 0.51 -12.60 -11.84
CA GLU A 104 0.25 -14.00 -12.22
C GLU A 104 1.17 -15.02 -11.52
N HIS A 105 2.45 -14.66 -11.36
CA HIS A 105 3.50 -15.54 -10.88
C HIS A 105 3.48 -15.67 -9.35
N GLU A 106 3.75 -16.88 -8.85
CA GLU A 106 3.73 -17.18 -7.41
C GLU A 106 4.78 -16.40 -6.61
N ILE A 107 5.99 -16.24 -7.17
CA ILE A 107 7.06 -15.42 -6.58
C ILE A 107 6.73 -13.91 -6.71
N GLY A 108 5.88 -13.59 -7.67
CA GLY A 108 5.45 -12.23 -7.99
C GLY A 108 6.61 -11.33 -8.41
N ARG A 109 6.56 -10.07 -7.99
CA ARG A 109 7.59 -9.07 -8.29
C ARG A 109 7.49 -7.91 -7.31
N GLN A 110 8.63 -7.44 -6.79
CA GLN A 110 8.61 -6.30 -5.86
C GLN A 110 8.01 -5.05 -6.51
N VAL A 111 6.93 -4.54 -5.93
CA VAL A 111 6.29 -3.27 -6.32
C VAL A 111 6.82 -2.17 -5.42
N LEU A 112 7.37 -1.11 -6.02
CA LEU A 112 8.05 0.00 -5.35
C LEU A 112 7.24 1.29 -5.36
N GLY A 113 6.33 1.47 -6.32
CA GLY A 113 5.54 2.69 -6.48
C GLY A 113 4.22 2.42 -7.17
N LEU A 114 3.19 3.18 -6.78
CA LEU A 114 1.84 3.09 -7.31
C LEU A 114 1.24 4.49 -7.46
N GLU A 115 0.64 4.74 -8.62
CA GLU A 115 -0.06 5.99 -8.90
C GLU A 115 -1.24 5.73 -9.84
N TRP A 116 -2.44 6.14 -9.44
CA TRP A 116 -3.59 6.17 -10.34
C TRP A 116 -3.47 7.40 -11.24
N LEU A 117 -3.31 7.19 -12.55
CA LEU A 117 -3.25 8.28 -13.53
C LEU A 117 -4.65 8.79 -13.86
N ASP A 118 -5.62 7.87 -13.85
CA ASP A 118 -7.05 8.13 -14.02
C ASP A 118 -7.84 6.95 -13.41
N GLU A 119 -9.14 6.86 -13.70
CA GLU A 119 -10.03 5.80 -13.18
C GLU A 119 -9.76 4.41 -13.77
N GLU A 120 -9.00 4.31 -14.86
CA GLU A 120 -8.73 3.06 -15.56
C GLU A 120 -7.24 2.69 -15.58
N ALA A 121 -6.35 3.67 -15.39
CA ALA A 121 -4.91 3.52 -15.53
C ALA A 121 -4.19 3.58 -14.18
N LEU A 122 -3.52 2.48 -13.82
CA LEU A 122 -2.60 2.37 -12.69
C LEU A 122 -1.17 2.32 -13.20
N GLN A 123 -0.38 3.34 -12.88
CA GLN A 123 1.06 3.30 -13.03
C GLN A 123 1.68 2.49 -11.90
N VAL A 124 2.53 1.53 -12.25
CA VAL A 124 3.22 0.63 -11.34
C VAL A 124 4.72 0.73 -11.59
N LEU A 125 5.48 1.09 -10.55
CA LEU A 125 6.94 0.99 -10.53
C LEU A 125 7.33 -0.31 -9.85
N MET A 126 8.11 -1.17 -10.52
CA MET A 126 8.56 -2.45 -9.96
C MET A 126 10.07 -2.57 -10.02
N ALA A 127 10.66 -3.34 -9.10
CA ALA A 127 12.05 -3.77 -9.26
C ALA A 127 12.20 -4.67 -10.51
N PRO A 128 13.39 -4.86 -11.09
CA PRO A 128 13.65 -5.96 -12.03
C PRO A 128 13.30 -7.32 -11.40
N PRO A 129 13.12 -8.40 -12.21
CA PRO A 129 12.81 -9.73 -11.66
C PRO A 129 13.93 -10.26 -10.76
N ASP A 130 15.18 -10.00 -11.15
CA ASP A 130 16.38 -10.39 -10.42
C ASP A 130 17.54 -9.39 -10.61
N ASP A 131 18.64 -9.56 -9.87
CA ASP A 131 19.89 -8.82 -10.04
C ASP A 131 21.04 -9.66 -10.63
N TRP A 132 20.74 -10.81 -11.25
CA TRP A 132 21.78 -11.67 -11.81
C TRP A 132 22.47 -10.98 -12.99
N GLN A 133 23.77 -10.70 -12.83
CA GLN A 133 24.58 -9.94 -13.78
C GLN A 133 24.05 -8.52 -14.06
N ASP A 134 23.21 -7.99 -13.17
CA ASP A 134 22.60 -6.66 -13.29
C ASP A 134 22.65 -5.90 -11.97
N GLU A 135 23.82 -5.33 -11.67
CA GLU A 135 24.04 -4.54 -10.45
C GLU A 135 23.09 -3.33 -10.35
N ARG A 136 22.63 -2.80 -11.49
CA ARG A 136 21.71 -1.66 -11.54
C ARG A 136 20.32 -2.04 -11.06
N ALA A 137 19.97 -3.32 -10.96
CA ALA A 137 18.64 -3.76 -10.52
C ALA A 137 18.29 -3.33 -9.08
N ARG A 138 19.32 -3.07 -8.27
CA ARG A 138 19.18 -2.57 -6.90
C ARG A 138 18.86 -1.08 -6.79
N VAL A 139 19.01 -0.32 -7.87
CA VAL A 139 18.81 1.14 -7.89
C VAL A 139 17.84 1.61 -8.98
N GLU A 140 17.43 0.70 -9.86
CA GLU A 140 16.47 0.94 -10.94
C GLU A 140 15.25 0.04 -10.83
N GLY A 141 14.25 0.36 -11.63
CA GLY A 141 12.98 -0.37 -11.74
C GLY A 141 12.34 -0.16 -13.11
N HIS A 142 11.20 -0.77 -13.33
CA HIS A 142 10.41 -0.66 -14.56
C HIS A 142 9.08 0.03 -14.25
N VAL A 143 8.71 1.01 -15.07
CA VAL A 143 7.41 1.69 -14.98
C VAL A 143 6.48 1.12 -16.04
N ALA A 144 5.39 0.51 -15.61
CA ALA A 144 4.32 0.03 -16.48
C ALA A 144 3.03 0.78 -16.18
N VAL A 145 2.17 0.95 -17.19
CA VAL A 145 0.82 1.51 -17.01
C VAL A 145 -0.20 0.43 -17.35
N VAL A 146 -0.82 -0.10 -16.31
CA VAL A 146 -1.84 -1.15 -16.43
C VAL A 146 -3.19 -0.47 -16.60
N ARG A 147 -3.92 -0.84 -17.67
CA ARG A 147 -5.27 -0.34 -17.94
C ARG A 147 -6.33 -1.41 -17.74
N ARG A 148 -7.39 -1.09 -16.99
CA ARG A 148 -8.57 -1.95 -16.82
C ARG A 148 -9.81 -1.06 -16.79
N GLY A 149 -10.78 -1.31 -17.66
CA GLY A 149 -12.04 -0.55 -17.69
C GLY A 149 -12.96 -0.82 -16.49
N ASN A 150 -12.67 -1.86 -15.71
CA ASN A 150 -13.35 -2.11 -14.44
C ASN A 150 -12.38 -2.73 -13.43
N TRP A 151 -11.75 -1.88 -12.62
CA TRP A 151 -10.85 -2.32 -11.55
C TRP A 151 -11.51 -3.16 -10.47
N ASP A 152 -12.82 -3.03 -10.30
CA ASP A 152 -13.59 -3.79 -9.31
C ASP A 152 -13.73 -5.27 -9.68
N ALA A 153 -13.74 -5.57 -10.99
CA ALA A 153 -13.90 -6.93 -11.52
C ALA A 153 -12.58 -7.61 -11.93
N VAL A 154 -11.42 -6.99 -11.70
CA VAL A 154 -10.13 -7.54 -12.12
C VAL A 154 -9.85 -8.89 -11.44
N PRO A 155 -9.66 -10.00 -12.18
CA PRO A 155 -9.39 -11.29 -11.56
C PRO A 155 -8.05 -11.29 -10.82
N ALA A 156 -7.95 -12.13 -9.79
CA ALA A 156 -6.66 -12.44 -9.18
C ALA A 156 -5.70 -13.03 -10.25
N ARG A 157 -4.40 -12.78 -10.09
CA ARG A 157 -3.35 -13.33 -10.97
C ARG A 157 -3.55 -13.03 -12.47
N SER A 158 -4.10 -11.87 -12.80
CA SER A 158 -4.41 -11.47 -14.18
C SER A 158 -3.41 -10.51 -14.81
N LEU A 159 -2.41 -10.04 -14.06
CA LEU A 159 -1.33 -9.20 -14.60
C LEU A 159 -0.14 -10.07 -14.96
N THR A 160 0.18 -10.06 -16.24
CA THR A 160 1.26 -10.85 -16.80
C THR A 160 2.58 -10.08 -16.80
N GLY A 161 3.68 -10.78 -17.07
CA GLY A 161 4.97 -10.14 -17.35
C GLY A 161 4.90 -9.09 -18.47
N LEU A 162 3.98 -9.23 -19.43
CA LEU A 162 3.78 -8.25 -20.52
C LEU A 162 3.03 -7.00 -20.06
N ASP A 163 2.00 -7.14 -19.22
CA ASP A 163 1.30 -5.99 -18.62
C ASP A 163 2.24 -5.13 -17.78
N LEU A 164 3.24 -5.78 -17.20
CA LEU A 164 4.22 -5.24 -16.27
C LEU A 164 5.57 -4.96 -16.96
N ALA A 165 5.62 -5.06 -18.28
CA ALA A 165 6.77 -4.63 -19.06
C ALA A 165 6.74 -3.10 -19.20
N GLY A 166 7.90 -2.48 -19.07
CA GLY A 166 8.01 -1.03 -19.13
C GLY A 166 9.44 -0.55 -19.22
N PRO A 167 9.69 0.72 -19.60
CA PRO A 167 11.03 1.27 -19.62
C PRO A 167 11.65 1.26 -18.23
N ARG A 168 12.98 1.14 -18.23
CA ARG A 168 13.78 1.15 -17.01
C ARG A 168 14.04 2.58 -16.55
N VAL A 169 13.86 2.84 -15.26
CA VAL A 169 14.02 4.16 -14.63
C VAL A 169 14.74 4.05 -13.29
N PRO A 170 15.33 5.13 -12.76
CA PRO A 170 15.78 5.18 -11.38
C PRO A 170 14.62 4.89 -10.41
N ALA A 171 14.87 4.03 -9.42
CA ALA A 171 13.87 3.59 -8.45
C ALA A 171 14.46 3.67 -7.03
N PRO A 172 14.51 4.88 -6.43
CA PRO A 172 14.92 5.03 -5.05
C PRO A 172 13.95 4.27 -4.13
N ARG A 173 14.48 3.70 -3.05
CA ARG A 173 13.74 2.92 -2.05
C ARG A 173 13.84 3.63 -0.68
N PRO A 174 13.20 4.80 -0.51
CA PRO A 174 13.31 5.58 0.71
C PRO A 174 12.63 4.89 1.89
N ASP A 175 13.07 5.20 3.11
CA ASP A 175 12.37 4.81 4.32
C ASP A 175 11.21 5.77 4.58
N GLY A 176 9.97 5.29 4.44
CA GLY A 176 8.74 6.08 4.60
C GLY A 176 8.32 6.35 6.05
N ARG A 177 9.04 5.83 7.06
CA ARG A 177 8.62 5.89 8.47
C ARG A 177 8.43 7.31 9.00
N GLU A 178 9.32 8.24 8.66
CA GLU A 178 9.21 9.61 9.15
C GLU A 178 7.97 10.32 8.58
N ASP A 179 7.75 10.16 7.28
CA ASP A 179 6.60 10.71 6.57
C ASP A 179 5.29 10.10 7.11
N ALA A 180 5.26 8.78 7.33
CA ALA A 180 4.11 8.11 7.91
C ALA A 180 3.79 8.67 9.32
N ARG A 181 4.79 8.80 10.19
CA ARG A 181 4.59 9.38 11.54
C ARG A 181 4.06 10.81 11.48
N ARG A 182 4.53 11.64 10.54
CA ARG A 182 4.04 13.00 10.33
C ARG A 182 2.55 12.99 9.91
N VAL A 183 2.18 12.18 8.93
CA VAL A 183 0.79 12.03 8.48
C VAL A 183 -0.11 11.57 9.63
N LEU A 184 0.32 10.60 10.44
CA LEU A 184 -0.47 10.10 11.57
C LEU A 184 -0.65 11.17 12.66
N ALA A 185 0.39 11.96 12.93
CA ALA A 185 0.36 13.05 13.91
C ALA A 185 -0.64 14.15 13.51
N GLU A 186 -0.65 14.54 12.24
CA GLU A 186 -1.59 15.53 11.69
C GLU A 186 -3.05 15.06 11.74
N VAL A 187 -3.34 13.80 11.36
CA VAL A 187 -4.69 13.23 11.48
C VAL A 187 -5.14 13.23 12.94
N SER A 188 -4.26 12.77 13.82
CA SER A 188 -4.55 12.68 15.26
C SER A 188 -4.82 14.06 15.87
N ALA A 189 -4.07 15.08 15.46
CA ALA A 189 -4.27 16.45 15.92
C ALA A 189 -5.64 16.99 15.45
N SER A 190 -5.96 16.81 14.17
CA SER A 190 -7.24 17.25 13.58
C SER A 190 -8.43 16.58 14.26
N TRP A 191 -8.35 15.27 14.49
CA TRP A 191 -9.37 14.50 15.20
C TRP A 191 -9.60 14.99 16.64
N ARG A 192 -8.52 15.30 17.39
CA ARG A 192 -8.63 15.83 18.76
C ARG A 192 -9.38 17.15 18.80
N VAL A 193 -9.07 18.07 17.89
CA VAL A 193 -9.72 19.39 17.78
C VAL A 193 -11.22 19.23 17.53
N GLN A 194 -11.60 18.37 16.58
CA GLN A 194 -13.00 18.09 16.27
C GLN A 194 -13.75 17.49 17.47
N ARG A 195 -13.10 16.57 18.20
CA ARG A 195 -13.69 15.94 19.39
C ARG A 195 -13.89 16.93 20.53
N THR A 196 -12.96 17.85 20.80
CA THR A 196 -13.12 18.87 21.85
C THR A 196 -14.18 19.91 21.49
N GLY A 197 -14.31 20.28 20.21
CA GLY A 197 -15.40 21.17 19.77
C GLY A 197 -16.79 20.56 20.00
N ARG A 198 -16.94 19.25 19.73
CA ARG A 198 -18.21 18.53 19.91
C ARG A 198 -18.67 18.36 21.35
N VAL A 199 -17.77 18.49 22.33
CA VAL A 199 -18.08 18.38 23.77
C VAL A 199 -18.48 19.75 24.36
N GLY A 200 -18.19 20.86 23.68
CA GLY A 200 -18.55 22.21 24.12
C GLY A 200 -19.96 22.68 23.73
N ASP A 201 -20.67 21.92 22.89
CA ASP A 201 -22.00 22.24 22.35
C ASP A 201 -23.15 21.44 23.02
N LEU A 202 -22.91 20.86 24.20
CA LEU A 202 -23.90 20.14 25.03
C LEU A 202 -24.03 20.80 26.41
#